data_AF-A0A850KIN5-F1
#
_entry.id   AF-A0A850KIN5-F1
#
_cell.length_a   1.000
_cell.length_b   1.000
_cell.length_c   1.000
_cell.angle_alpha   90.00
_cell.angle_beta   90.00
_cell.angle_gamma   90.00
#
_symmetry.space_group_name_H-M   'P 1'
#
loop_
_entity.id
_entity.type
_entity.pdbx_description
1 polymer ?
#
loop_
_entity_poly.entity_id
_entity_poly.type
_entity_poly.pdbx_seq_one_letter_code
_entity_poly.pdbx_strand_id
1 'polypeptide(L)'
;MIEESTVQKVASLVQQKGPSEETVKELRTLIPEVHFTYCFDDDVCGPKPAHEDEKFNIYLVDGTSHCASFTSYLEAASGLVIAELGDFCA
;
A
#
# COMPACT_ATOMS: atom_id res chain seq x y z
N MET A 1 -0.31 10.99 -10.11
CA MET A 1 -0.11 9.68 -10.76
C MET A 1 0.94 8.94 -9.98
N ILE A 2 0.67 7.68 -9.64
CA ILE A 2 1.67 6.81 -9.02
C ILE A 2 2.40 6.07 -10.15
N GLU A 3 3.70 5.87 -10.01
CA GLU A 3 4.50 5.07 -10.94
C GLU A 3 4.86 3.72 -10.30
N GLU A 4 5.11 2.70 -11.12
CA GLU A 4 5.60 1.38 -10.64
C GLU A 4 6.88 1.53 -9.80
N SER A 5 7.76 2.44 -10.20
CA SER A 5 8.98 2.79 -9.47
C SER A 5 8.71 3.24 -8.03
N THR A 6 7.58 3.91 -7.77
CA THR A 6 7.18 4.32 -6.43
C THR A 6 6.71 3.13 -5.62
N VAL A 7 5.90 2.24 -6.22
CA VAL A 7 5.46 1.01 -5.57
C VAL A 7 6.65 0.13 -5.19
N GLN A 8 7.61 -0.06 -6.11
CA GLN A 8 8.82 -0.84 -5.87
C GLN A 8 9.69 -0.26 -4.73
N LYS A 9 9.83 1.08 -4.67
CA LYS A 9 10.54 1.75 -3.56
C LYS A 9 9.84 1.52 -2.22
N VAL A 10 8.52 1.67 -2.20
CA VAL A 10 7.69 1.44 -1.00
C VAL A 10 7.82 -0.01 -0.56
N ALA A 11 7.64 -0.97 -1.47
CA ALA A 11 7.79 -2.40 -1.20
C ALA A 11 9.16 -2.73 -0.61
N SER A 12 10.25 -2.22 -1.22
CA SER A 12 11.62 -2.46 -0.74
C SER A 12 11.86 -1.90 0.66
N LEU A 13 11.23 -0.77 1.01
CA LEU A 13 11.38 -0.12 2.31
C LEU A 13 10.54 -0.84 3.38
N VAL A 14 9.32 -1.23 3.03
CA VAL A 14 8.42 -2.04 3.87
C VAL A 14 9.00 -3.44 4.11
N GLN A 15 9.63 -4.06 3.11
CA GLN A 15 10.28 -5.35 3.26
C GLN A 15 11.49 -5.30 4.22
N GLN A 16 12.23 -4.19 4.22
CA GLN A 16 13.38 -4.00 5.12
C GLN A 16 12.99 -3.62 6.55
N LYS A 17 11.98 -2.76 6.72
CA LYS A 17 11.56 -2.25 8.05
C LYS A 17 10.41 -3.04 8.68
N GLY A 18 9.59 -3.68 7.85
CA GLY A 18 8.30 -4.27 8.21
C GLY A 18 7.11 -3.37 7.83
N PRO A 19 5.96 -3.96 7.50
CA PRO A 19 4.69 -3.24 7.38
C PRO A 19 4.26 -2.76 8.77
N SER A 20 4.33 -1.45 9.01
CA SER A 20 3.97 -0.88 10.31
C SER A 20 3.55 0.58 10.14
N GLU A 21 2.80 1.10 11.11
CA GLU A 21 2.41 2.51 11.13
C GLU A 21 3.61 3.47 11.06
N GLU A 22 4.74 3.10 11.67
CA GLU A 22 5.99 3.88 11.61
C GLU A 22 6.52 3.98 10.18
N THR A 23 6.62 2.85 9.48
CA THR A 23 7.02 2.78 8.08
C THR A 23 6.13 3.65 7.19
N VAL A 24 4.80 3.58 7.41
CA VAL A 24 3.82 4.39 6.67
C VAL A 24 3.96 5.89 6.97
N LYS A 25 4.22 6.29 8.21
CA LYS A 25 4.49 7.69 8.57
C LYS A 25 5.75 8.23 7.90
N GLU A 26 6.80 7.42 7.80
CA GLU A 26 8.00 7.78 7.04
C GLU A 26 7.68 7.98 5.57
N LEU A 27 6.95 7.05 4.94
CA LEU A 27 6.56 7.16 3.54
C LEU A 27 5.71 8.40 3.26
N ARG A 28 4.76 8.74 4.16
CA ARG A 28 3.98 9.98 4.09
C ARG A 28 4.84 11.24 4.22
N THR A 29 5.94 11.16 4.94
CA THR A 29 6.89 12.26 5.09
C THR A 29 7.76 12.41 3.84
N LEU A 30 8.17 11.28 3.25
CA LEU A 30 8.94 11.24 2.00
C LEU A 30 8.12 11.69 0.79
N ILE A 31 6.84 11.31 0.75
CA ILE A 31 5.93 11.55 -0.38
C ILE A 31 4.59 12.06 0.16
N PRO A 32 4.50 13.32 0.61
CA PRO A 32 3.29 13.89 1.20
C PRO A 32 2.14 14.07 0.19
N GLU A 33 2.45 13.99 -1.10
CA GLU A 33 1.48 14.03 -2.20
C GLU A 33 0.69 12.72 -2.36
N VAL A 34 1.16 11.61 -1.80
CA VAL A 34 0.50 10.29 -1.86
C VAL A 34 -0.06 9.92 -0.49
N HIS A 35 -1.33 9.49 -0.48
CA HIS A 35 -1.93 8.94 0.73
C HIS A 35 -1.50 7.49 0.96
N PHE A 36 -0.76 7.23 2.03
CA PHE A 36 -0.44 5.87 2.46
C PHE A 36 -1.34 5.44 3.60
N THR A 37 -1.98 4.28 3.52
CA THR A 37 -2.79 3.72 4.61
C THR A 37 -2.19 2.39 5.03
N TYR A 38 -2.22 2.08 6.32
CA TYR A 38 -1.80 0.79 6.86
C TYR A 38 -3.02 0.07 7.42
N CYS A 39 -3.20 -1.19 7.04
CA CYS A 39 -4.25 -2.09 7.52
C CYS A 39 -3.72 -3.53 7.52
N PHE A 40 -4.55 -4.47 7.96
CA PHE A 40 -4.29 -5.89 7.81
C PHE A 40 -5.00 -6.42 6.55
N ASP A 41 -4.46 -7.47 5.96
CA ASP A 41 -5.06 -8.11 4.78
C ASP A 41 -6.49 -8.62 5.06
N ASP A 42 -6.79 -9.00 6.30
CA ASP A 42 -8.15 -9.39 6.74
C ASP A 42 -9.19 -8.26 6.58
N ASP A 43 -8.75 -6.99 6.63
CA ASP A 43 -9.59 -5.81 6.39
C ASP A 43 -9.79 -5.54 4.88
N VAL A 44 -8.92 -6.08 4.02
CA VAL A 44 -8.94 -5.90 2.57
C VAL A 44 -9.71 -7.03 1.89
N CYS A 45 -11.02 -6.86 1.71
CA CYS A 45 -11.85 -7.84 1.04
C CYS A 45 -12.05 -7.55 -0.46
N GLY A 46 -11.43 -8.36 -1.33
CA GLY A 46 -11.79 -8.49 -2.75
C GLY A 46 -10.91 -7.84 -3.83
N PRO A 47 -10.17 -6.72 -3.62
CA PRO A 47 -9.37 -6.13 -4.70
C PRO A 47 -8.10 -6.94 -4.97
N LYS A 48 -7.57 -6.82 -6.20
CA LYS A 48 -6.24 -7.37 -6.50
C LYS A 48 -5.14 -6.43 -5.98
N PRO A 49 -4.17 -6.95 -5.23
CA PRO A 49 -2.97 -6.19 -4.87
C PRO A 49 -2.17 -5.80 -6.13
N ALA A 50 -1.58 -4.61 -6.09
CA ALA A 50 -0.64 -4.14 -7.09
C ALA A 50 0.76 -4.72 -6.88
N HIS A 51 1.10 -5.06 -5.65
CA HIS A 51 2.31 -5.80 -5.29
C HIS A 51 1.98 -6.82 -4.21
N GLU A 52 2.31 -8.08 -4.47
CA GLU A 52 2.17 -9.20 -3.53
C GLU A 52 3.53 -9.56 -2.98
N ASP A 53 3.64 -9.67 -1.66
CA ASP A 53 4.86 -10.06 -0.95
C ASP A 53 4.51 -11.12 0.11
N GLU A 54 5.52 -11.78 0.67
CA GLU A 54 5.29 -12.87 1.63
C GLU A 54 4.75 -12.38 2.99
N LYS A 55 4.98 -11.09 3.30
CA LYS A 55 4.62 -10.47 4.60
C LYS A 55 3.60 -9.34 4.50
N PHE A 56 3.38 -8.80 3.30
CA PHE A 56 2.47 -7.69 3.09
C PHE A 56 2.04 -7.60 1.63
N ASN A 57 0.90 -7.00 1.41
CA ASN A 57 0.34 -6.68 0.11
C ASN A 57 0.20 -5.17 -0.03
N ILE A 58 0.50 -4.65 -1.22
CA ILE A 58 0.27 -3.24 -1.55
C ILE A 58 -0.90 -3.15 -2.51
N TYR A 59 -1.91 -2.37 -2.12
CA TYR A 59 -3.07 -2.09 -2.94
C TYR A 59 -3.06 -0.62 -3.37
N LEU A 60 -3.59 -0.36 -4.55
CA LEU A 60 -3.75 1.00 -5.05
C LEU A 60 -5.16 1.47 -4.74
N VAL A 61 -5.28 2.70 -4.27
CA VAL A 61 -6.57 3.34 -4.02
C VAL A 61 -6.63 4.69 -4.73
N ASP A 62 -7.80 4.94 -5.30
CA ASP A 62 -8.18 6.26 -5.76
C ASP A 62 -8.98 6.95 -4.65
N GLY A 63 -8.40 8.02 -4.10
CA GLY A 63 -8.99 8.90 -3.09
C GLY A 63 -9.56 10.19 -3.68
N THR A 64 -9.69 10.29 -5.01
CA THR A 64 -10.31 11.47 -5.64
C THR A 64 -11.85 11.50 -5.47
N SER A 65 -12.46 10.39 -5.05
CA SER A 65 -13.89 10.30 -4.71
C SER A 65 -14.14 10.29 -3.19
N HIS A 66 -15.37 10.64 -2.79
CA HIS A 66 -15.82 10.66 -1.37
C HIS A 66 -15.61 9.33 -0.61
N CYS A 67 -15.49 8.21 -1.31
CA CYS A 67 -15.03 6.94 -0.77
C CYS A 67 -13.78 6.50 -1.53
N ALA A 68 -12.68 6.26 -0.82
CA ALA A 68 -11.48 5.68 -1.40
C ALA A 68 -11.84 4.33 -2.03
N SER A 69 -11.62 4.20 -3.35
CA SER A 69 -11.95 2.98 -4.10
C SER A 69 -10.66 2.30 -4.52
N PHE A 70 -10.59 0.98 -4.34
CA PHE A 70 -9.45 0.21 -4.83
C PHE A 70 -9.41 0.25 -6.36
N THR A 71 -8.22 0.44 -6.91
CA THR A 71 -7.97 0.49 -8.35
C THR A 71 -6.82 -0.45 -8.69
N SER A 72 -6.75 -0.91 -9.93
CA SER A 72 -5.58 -1.64 -10.46
C SER A 72 -4.71 -0.74 -11.35
N TYR A 73 -5.11 0.52 -11.54
CA TYR A 73 -4.45 1.46 -12.42
C TYR A 73 -3.62 2.46 -11.62
N LEU A 74 -2.30 2.41 -11.78
CA LEU A 74 -1.33 3.31 -11.14
C LEU A 74 -1.55 4.79 -11.51
N GLU A 75 -1.97 5.01 -12.75
CA GLU A 75 -2.32 6.34 -13.29
C GLU A 75 -3.55 6.95 -12.61
N ALA A 76 -4.52 6.12 -12.22
CA ALA A 76 -5.71 6.54 -11.47
C ALA A 76 -5.50 6.51 -9.95
N ALA A 77 -4.45 5.83 -9.48
CA ALA A 77 -4.17 5.74 -8.05
C ALA A 77 -3.69 7.09 -7.51
N SER A 78 -4.29 7.52 -6.41
CA SER A 78 -3.85 8.69 -5.64
C SER A 78 -3.31 8.30 -4.26
N GLY A 79 -3.42 7.02 -3.89
CA GLY A 79 -2.96 6.47 -2.63
C GLY A 79 -2.56 5.00 -2.73
N LEU A 80 -1.87 4.55 -1.69
CA LEU A 80 -1.36 3.19 -1.51
C LEU A 80 -1.83 2.67 -0.15
N VAL A 81 -2.35 1.45 -0.11
CA VAL A 81 -2.68 0.74 1.12
C VAL A 81 -1.67 -0.37 1.30
N ILE A 82 -0.98 -0.38 2.42
CA ILE A 82 -0.07 -1.44 2.84
C ILE A 82 -0.88 -2.33 3.78
N ALA A 83 -1.25 -3.51 3.29
CA ALA A 83 -1.91 -4.52 4.08
C ALA A 83 -0.87 -5.50 4.61
N GLU A 84 -0.73 -5.60 5.92
CA GLU A 84 0.10 -6.63 6.51
C GLU A 84 -0.57 -8.00 6.38
N LEU A 85 0.18 -8.97 5.88
CA LEU A 85 -0.19 -10.37 5.97
C LEU A 85 0.25 -10.84 7.34
N GLY A 86 -0.72 -11.12 8.22
CA GLY A 86 -0.44 -11.75 9.49
C GLY A 86 0.37 -13.02 9.23
N ASP A 87 1.48 -13.19 9.96
CA ASP A 87 2.37 -14.34 9.85
C ASP A 87 1.58 -15.63 10.11
N PHE A 88 0.99 -16.19 9.06
CA PHE A 88 0.48 -17.55 9.07
C PHE A 88 1.69 -18.46 8.95
N CYS A 89 2.28 -18.73 10.11
CA CYS A 89 3.28 -19.75 10.37
C CYS A 89 3.03 -21.00 9.49
N ALA A 90 3.94 -21.24 8.55
CA ALA A 90 4.02 -22.45 7.73
C ALA A 90 5.20 -23.31 8.18
#